data_AF-A0AAF0CQ85-F1
#
_entry.id   AF-A0AAF0CQ85-F1
#
_cell.length_a   1.000
_cell.length_b   1.000
_cell.length_c   1.000
_cell.angle_alpha   90.00
_cell.angle_beta   90.00
_cell.angle_gamma   90.00
#
_symmetry.space_group_name_H-M   'P 1'
#
loop_
_entity.id
_entity.type
_entity.pdbx_description
1 polymer ?
#
loop_
_entity_poly.entity_id
_entity_poly.type
_entity_poly.pdbx_seq_one_letter_code
_entity_poly.pdbx_strand_id
1 'polypeptide(L)'
;MNKFYIIVPVIMMAIFGFIYSDFTKKDAIRVEHEAAELKAIADAEAAEKAEAERQAKEDAARRTAEREADEARKIAERREKWEAVGQQIADSTAKYKAEADKFSAEAQDLEIQLLEIRGEREKVASEAFNLRKDVELARIAKRNAELQVQRMTEMVSKRAAESSLTKMPAAPAPGRR
;
A
#
# COMPACT_ATOMS: atom_id res chain seq x y z
N MET A 1 -70.18 90.35 67.71
CA MET A 1 -69.17 89.96 66.69
C MET A 1 -69.64 88.66 66.05
N ASN A 2 -69.88 88.68 64.73
CA ASN A 2 -70.77 87.74 64.06
C ASN A 2 -70.15 86.33 63.95
N LYS A 3 -70.77 85.33 64.61
CA LYS A 3 -70.42 83.89 64.55
C LYS A 3 -70.41 83.33 63.11
N PHE A 4 -71.01 84.04 62.16
CA PHE A 4 -70.99 83.76 60.73
C PHE A 4 -69.58 83.72 60.11
N TYR A 5 -68.63 84.54 60.58
CA TYR A 5 -67.26 84.56 60.03
C TYR A 5 -66.42 83.32 60.41
N ILE A 6 -66.88 82.48 61.34
CA ILE A 6 -66.19 81.24 61.75
C ILE A 6 -66.92 80.00 61.23
N ILE A 7 -68.25 79.99 61.29
CA ILE A 7 -69.06 78.83 60.87
C ILE A 7 -68.95 78.59 59.36
N VAL A 8 -69.01 79.65 58.55
CA VAL A 8 -68.93 79.55 57.09
C VAL A 8 -67.59 78.98 56.60
N PRO A 9 -66.41 79.46 57.04
CA PRO A 9 -65.14 78.87 56.62
C PRO A 9 -64.96 77.43 57.11
N VAL A 10 -65.48 77.05 58.27
CA VAL A 10 -65.42 75.65 58.76
C VAL A 10 -66.27 74.72 57.88
N ILE A 11 -67.47 75.14 57.47
CA ILE A 11 -68.31 74.36 56.55
C ILE A 11 -67.66 74.27 55.17
N MET A 12 -67.10 75.36 54.66
CA MET A 12 -66.31 75.33 53.41
C MET A 12 -65.10 74.40 53.52
N MET A 13 -64.41 74.37 54.66
CA MET A 13 -63.27 73.48 54.89
C MET A 13 -63.69 72.00 54.92
N ALA A 14 -64.85 71.69 55.51
CA ALA A 14 -65.40 70.33 55.54
C ALA A 14 -65.82 69.86 54.14
N ILE A 15 -66.48 70.72 53.35
CA ILE A 15 -66.85 70.44 51.96
C ILE A 15 -65.58 70.24 51.11
N PHE A 16 -64.58 71.11 51.27
CA PHE A 16 -63.31 71.00 50.58
C PHE A 16 -62.56 69.72 50.94
N GLY A 17 -62.52 69.35 52.23
CA GLY A 17 -61.88 68.10 52.69
C GLY A 17 -62.53 66.85 52.10
N PHE A 18 -63.86 66.84 51.96
CA PHE A 18 -64.57 65.74 51.31
C PHE A 18 -64.27 65.65 49.81
N ILE A 19 -64.32 66.79 49.09
CA ILE A 19 -64.01 66.85 47.66
C ILE A 19 -62.54 66.49 47.38
N TYR A 20 -61.62 66.97 48.22
CA TYR A 20 -60.20 66.64 48.11
C TYR A 20 -59.92 65.15 48.38
N SER A 21 -60.61 64.54 49.35
CA SER A 21 -60.49 63.11 49.61
C SER A 21 -61.03 62.24 48.46
N ASP A 22 -62.12 62.64 47.81
CA ASP A 22 -62.64 61.94 46.63
C ASP A 22 -61.70 62.11 45.41
N PHE A 23 -61.14 63.31 45.22
CA PHE A 23 -60.19 63.59 44.15
C PHE A 23 -58.87 62.81 44.32
N THR A 24 -58.29 62.81 45.52
CA THR A 24 -57.05 62.07 45.81
C THR A 24 -57.20 60.56 45.68
N LYS A 25 -58.37 59.99 46.03
CA LYS A 25 -58.65 58.57 45.81
C LYS A 25 -58.78 58.24 44.33
N LYS A 26 -59.47 59.07 43.55
CA LYS A 26 -59.58 58.89 42.09
C LYS A 26 -58.23 59.00 41.39
N ASP A 27 -57.39 59.92 41.82
CA ASP A 27 -56.04 60.10 41.30
C ASP A 27 -55.14 58.91 41.69
N ALA A 28 -55.22 58.43 42.94
CA ALA A 28 -54.50 57.24 43.39
C ALA A 28 -54.89 55.98 42.60
N ILE A 29 -56.19 55.75 42.36
CA ILE A 29 -56.67 54.61 41.55
C ILE A 29 -56.17 54.73 40.10
N ARG A 30 -56.16 55.95 39.53
CA ARG A 30 -55.66 56.18 38.19
C ARG A 30 -54.16 55.90 38.08
N VAL A 31 -53.37 56.38 39.04
CA VAL A 31 -51.92 56.13 39.10
C VAL A 31 -51.63 54.65 39.33
N GLU A 32 -52.39 53.96 40.17
CA GLU A 32 -52.25 52.50 40.36
C GLU A 32 -52.59 51.73 39.08
N HIS A 33 -53.63 52.14 38.34
CA HIS A 33 -54.01 51.51 37.08
C HIS A 33 -52.95 51.74 35.99
N GLU A 34 -52.47 52.97 35.84
CA GLU A 34 -51.39 53.30 34.89
C GLU A 34 -50.09 52.55 35.26
N ALA A 35 -49.76 52.43 36.56
CA ALA A 35 -48.63 51.64 37.01
C ALA A 35 -48.81 50.13 36.78
N ALA A 36 -50.03 49.60 36.90
CA ALA A 36 -50.33 48.20 36.61
C ALA A 36 -50.26 47.90 35.11
N GLU A 37 -50.77 48.79 34.26
CA GLU A 37 -50.67 48.69 32.80
C GLU A 37 -49.21 48.77 32.33
N LEU A 38 -48.43 49.71 32.86
CA LEU A 38 -47.00 49.82 32.54
C LEU A 38 -46.22 48.57 32.97
N LYS A 39 -46.56 47.96 34.10
CA LYS A 39 -45.96 46.68 34.53
C LYS A 39 -46.37 45.54 33.62
N ALA A 40 -47.65 45.43 33.24
CA ALA A 40 -48.12 44.40 32.34
C ALA A 40 -47.46 44.48 30.94
N ILE A 41 -47.25 45.70 30.43
CA ILE A 41 -46.51 45.92 29.19
C ILE A 41 -45.03 45.54 29.35
N ALA A 42 -44.39 45.95 30.45
CA ALA A 42 -42.99 45.61 30.73
C ALA A 42 -42.78 44.09 30.90
N ASP A 43 -43.69 43.40 31.57
CA ASP A 43 -43.65 41.96 31.77
C ASP A 43 -43.89 41.20 30.44
N ALA A 44 -44.80 41.69 29.59
CA ALA A 44 -45.03 41.13 28.26
C ALA A 44 -43.80 41.32 27.34
N GLU A 45 -43.20 42.52 27.32
CA GLU A 45 -41.96 42.75 26.57
C GLU A 45 -40.78 41.93 27.10
N ALA A 46 -40.69 41.72 28.42
CA ALA A 46 -39.67 40.89 29.02
C ALA A 46 -39.86 39.40 28.66
N ALA A 47 -41.11 38.93 28.62
CA ALA A 47 -41.44 37.57 28.19
C ALA A 47 -41.10 37.34 26.71
N GLU A 48 -41.48 38.27 25.82
CA GLU A 48 -41.14 38.18 24.39
C GLU A 48 -39.63 38.20 24.16
N LYS A 49 -38.89 39.06 24.87
CA LYS A 49 -37.42 39.09 24.81
C LYS A 49 -36.82 37.77 25.30
N ALA A 50 -37.33 37.20 26.40
CA ALA A 50 -36.84 35.93 26.93
C ALA A 50 -37.11 34.75 25.97
N GLU A 51 -38.27 34.73 25.31
CA GLU A 51 -38.60 33.71 24.31
C GLU A 51 -37.75 33.84 23.05
N ALA A 52 -37.56 35.06 22.54
CA ALA A 52 -36.68 35.34 21.40
C ALA A 52 -35.23 34.96 21.70
N GLU A 53 -34.73 35.26 22.91
CA GLU A 53 -33.39 34.85 23.34
C GLU A 53 -33.26 33.33 23.46
N ARG A 54 -34.28 32.64 23.96
CA ARG A 54 -34.26 31.17 24.05
C ARG A 54 -34.24 30.53 22.67
N GLN A 55 -35.11 30.98 21.76
CA GLN A 55 -35.14 30.50 20.38
C GLN A 55 -33.82 30.78 19.66
N ALA A 56 -33.25 31.97 19.83
CA ALA A 56 -31.95 32.30 19.25
C ALA A 56 -30.82 31.40 19.79
N LYS A 57 -30.84 31.07 21.09
CA LYS A 57 -29.87 30.13 21.70
C LYS A 57 -30.04 28.71 21.18
N GLU A 58 -31.28 28.22 21.05
CA GLU A 58 -31.58 26.89 20.53
C GLU A 58 -31.18 26.75 19.06
N ASP A 59 -31.51 27.74 18.22
CA ASP A 59 -31.10 27.75 16.81
C ASP A 59 -29.59 27.85 16.65
N ALA A 60 -28.94 28.68 17.47
CA ALA A 60 -27.48 28.78 17.47
C ALA A 60 -26.84 27.43 17.88
N ALA A 61 -27.33 26.81 18.95
CA ALA A 61 -26.86 25.51 19.43
C ALA A 61 -27.09 24.39 18.41
N ARG A 62 -28.22 24.41 17.70
CA ARG A 62 -28.51 23.45 16.63
C ARG A 62 -27.54 23.62 15.46
N ARG A 63 -27.29 24.85 15.01
CA ARG A 63 -26.33 25.13 13.92
C ARG A 63 -24.89 24.82 14.31
N THR A 64 -24.50 24.96 15.57
CA THR A 64 -23.17 24.53 16.04
C THR A 64 -23.08 23.01 16.04
N ALA A 65 -24.08 22.31 16.59
CA ALA A 65 -24.11 20.85 16.60
C ALA A 65 -24.13 20.24 15.18
N GLU A 66 -24.88 20.82 14.25
CA GLU A 66 -24.89 20.38 12.84
C GLU A 66 -23.52 20.56 12.17
N ARG A 67 -22.81 21.67 12.44
CA ARG A 67 -21.44 21.89 11.93
C ARG A 67 -20.44 20.91 12.53
N GLU A 68 -20.46 20.72 13.84
CA GLU A 68 -19.59 19.77 14.52
C GLU A 68 -19.81 18.34 14.04
N ALA A 69 -21.06 17.94 13.80
CA ALA A 69 -21.38 16.62 13.25
C ALA A 69 -20.89 16.45 11.81
N ASP A 70 -21.05 17.47 10.95
CA ASP A 70 -20.55 17.45 9.57
C ASP A 70 -19.01 17.41 9.52
N GLU A 71 -18.34 18.20 10.37
CA GLU A 71 -16.89 18.18 10.49
C GLU A 71 -16.37 16.83 11.00
N ALA A 72 -17.02 16.26 12.02
CA ALA A 72 -16.70 14.93 12.54
C ALA A 72 -16.83 13.85 11.45
N ARG A 73 -17.90 13.89 10.65
CA ARG A 73 -18.09 12.98 9.50
C ARG A 73 -16.99 13.16 8.46
N LYS A 74 -16.68 14.39 8.07
CA LYS A 74 -15.60 14.69 7.10
C LYS A 74 -14.22 14.25 7.59
N ILE A 75 -13.96 14.33 8.89
CA ILE A 75 -12.71 13.86 9.49
C ILE A 75 -12.68 12.33 9.49
N ALA A 76 -13.77 11.67 9.91
CA ALA A 76 -13.89 10.22 9.90
C ALA A 76 -13.72 9.64 8.49
N GLU A 77 -14.41 10.19 7.49
CA GLU A 77 -14.28 9.76 6.09
C GLU A 77 -12.87 9.97 5.53
N ARG A 78 -12.22 11.10 5.87
CA ARG A 78 -10.83 11.33 5.46
C ARG A 78 -9.88 10.32 6.09
N ARG A 79 -10.08 10.03 7.37
CA ARG A 79 -9.27 9.07 8.10
C ARG A 79 -9.43 7.67 7.54
N GLU A 80 -10.67 7.22 7.32
CA GLU A 80 -10.97 5.93 6.72
C GLU A 80 -10.35 5.80 5.33
N LYS A 81 -10.48 6.82 4.47
CA LYS A 81 -9.82 6.85 3.16
C LYS A 81 -8.30 6.78 3.27
N TRP A 82 -7.71 7.53 4.20
CA TRP A 82 -6.27 7.55 4.40
C TRP A 82 -5.74 6.20 4.91
N GLU A 83 -6.44 5.58 5.86
CA GLU A 83 -6.13 4.25 6.37
C GLU A 83 -6.28 3.18 5.28
N ALA A 84 -7.38 3.22 4.50
CA ALA A 84 -7.60 2.28 3.40
C ALA A 84 -6.52 2.39 2.30
N VAL A 85 -6.18 3.61 1.87
CA VAL A 85 -5.10 3.83 0.90
C VAL A 85 -3.75 3.44 1.48
N GLY A 86 -3.49 3.77 2.75
CA GLY A 86 -2.26 3.39 3.46
C GLY A 86 -2.09 1.87 3.51
N GLN A 87 -3.17 1.14 3.79
CA GLN A 87 -3.16 -0.31 3.83
C GLN A 87 -2.96 -0.92 2.44
N GLN A 88 -3.63 -0.41 1.41
CA GLN A 88 -3.39 -0.84 0.02
C GLN A 88 -1.93 -0.62 -0.42
N ILE A 89 -1.32 0.51 -0.03
CA ILE A 89 0.09 0.78 -0.31
C ILE A 89 0.98 -0.20 0.45
N ALA A 90 0.71 -0.47 1.73
CA ALA A 90 1.47 -1.41 2.53
C ALA A 90 1.40 -2.84 1.94
N ASP A 91 0.20 -3.31 1.59
CA ASP A 91 -0.05 -4.63 1.04
C ASP A 91 0.62 -4.80 -0.33
N SER A 92 0.48 -3.80 -1.22
CA SER A 92 1.14 -3.81 -2.52
C SER A 92 2.66 -3.77 -2.39
N THR A 93 3.20 -2.94 -1.49
CA THR A 93 4.64 -2.88 -1.23
C THR A 93 5.17 -4.22 -0.70
N ALA A 94 4.47 -4.84 0.25
CA ALA A 94 4.84 -6.14 0.79
C ALA A 94 4.81 -7.23 -0.29
N LYS A 95 3.77 -7.24 -1.14
CA LYS A 95 3.64 -8.17 -2.26
C LYS A 95 4.79 -8.00 -3.26
N TYR A 96 5.05 -6.79 -3.74
CA TYR A 96 6.09 -6.56 -4.74
C TYR A 96 7.49 -6.80 -4.18
N LYS A 97 7.72 -6.53 -2.90
CA LYS A 97 8.97 -6.89 -2.23
C LYS A 97 9.17 -8.41 -2.20
N ALA A 98 8.13 -9.17 -1.81
CA ALA A 98 8.20 -10.62 -1.80
C ALA A 98 8.41 -11.20 -3.22
N GLU A 99 7.77 -10.63 -4.23
CA GLU A 99 8.00 -11.01 -5.64
C GLU A 99 9.43 -10.69 -6.09
N ALA A 100 9.97 -9.53 -5.72
CA ALA A 100 11.35 -9.14 -6.02
C ALA A 100 12.37 -10.08 -5.37
N ASP A 101 12.18 -10.41 -4.08
CA ASP A 101 13.04 -11.35 -3.36
C ASP A 101 13.01 -12.75 -4.02
N LYS A 102 11.81 -13.20 -4.42
CA LYS A 102 11.64 -14.47 -5.14
C LYS A 102 12.36 -14.47 -6.49
N PHE A 103 12.15 -13.44 -7.31
CA PHE A 103 12.82 -13.36 -8.62
C PHE A 103 14.33 -13.18 -8.49
N SER A 104 14.81 -12.51 -7.45
CA SER A 104 16.24 -12.42 -7.16
C SER A 104 16.83 -13.78 -6.84
N ALA A 105 16.13 -14.62 -6.06
CA ALA A 105 16.57 -15.98 -5.76
C ALA A 105 16.54 -16.86 -7.03
N GLU A 106 15.46 -16.81 -7.81
CA GLU A 106 15.36 -17.54 -9.08
C GLU A 106 16.46 -17.13 -10.07
N ALA A 107 16.80 -15.84 -10.15
CA ALA A 107 17.89 -15.35 -10.99
C ALA A 107 19.25 -15.92 -10.55
N GLN A 108 19.53 -15.94 -9.25
CA GLN A 108 20.75 -16.53 -8.71
C GLN A 108 20.85 -18.04 -8.99
N ASP A 109 19.75 -18.78 -8.80
CA ASP A 109 19.69 -20.21 -9.10
C ASP A 109 19.94 -20.47 -10.60
N LEU A 110 19.36 -19.66 -11.48
CA LEU A 110 19.58 -19.76 -12.93
C LEU A 110 21.03 -19.42 -13.31
N GLU A 111 21.64 -18.43 -12.66
CA GLU A 111 23.06 -18.10 -12.88
C GLU A 111 23.97 -19.26 -12.47
N ILE A 112 23.70 -19.91 -11.33
CA ILE A 112 24.44 -21.09 -10.88
C ILE A 112 24.29 -22.23 -11.88
N GLN A 113 23.05 -22.57 -12.28
CA GLN A 113 22.80 -23.61 -13.29
C GLN A 113 23.51 -23.33 -14.61
N LEU A 114 23.55 -22.06 -15.03
CA LEU A 114 24.23 -21.67 -16.25
C LEU A 114 25.75 -21.88 -16.15
N LEU A 115 26.36 -21.54 -15.01
CA LEU A 115 27.77 -21.81 -14.75
C LEU A 115 28.08 -23.30 -14.72
N GLU A 116 27.24 -24.11 -14.08
CA GLU A 116 27.36 -25.57 -14.04
C GLU A 116 27.30 -26.16 -15.45
N ILE A 117 26.27 -25.82 -16.24
CA ILE A 117 26.12 -26.30 -17.61
C ILE A 117 27.32 -25.89 -18.49
N ARG A 118 27.85 -24.68 -18.32
CA ARG A 118 29.05 -24.24 -19.03
C ARG A 118 30.27 -25.09 -18.66
N GLY A 119 30.46 -25.36 -17.36
CA GLY A 119 31.52 -26.23 -16.87
C GLY A 119 31.40 -27.66 -17.40
N GLU A 120 30.20 -28.24 -17.36
CA GLU A 120 29.92 -29.56 -17.93
C GLU A 120 30.18 -29.61 -19.43
N ARG A 121 29.74 -28.60 -20.19
CA ARG A 121 30.01 -28.50 -21.63
C ARG A 121 31.50 -28.50 -21.92
N GLU A 122 32.29 -27.72 -21.18
CA GLU A 122 33.74 -27.67 -21.35
C GLU A 122 34.43 -29.00 -21.02
N LYS A 123 33.99 -29.65 -19.93
CA LYS A 123 34.46 -30.98 -19.56
C LYS A 123 34.17 -32.01 -20.66
N VAL A 124 32.92 -32.11 -21.11
CA VAL A 124 32.50 -33.03 -22.18
C VAL A 124 33.24 -32.73 -23.49
N ALA A 125 33.43 -31.45 -23.84
CA ALA A 125 34.19 -31.08 -25.04
C ALA A 125 35.65 -31.53 -24.96
N SER A 126 36.29 -31.36 -23.81
CA SER A 126 37.66 -31.83 -23.57
C SER A 126 37.76 -33.36 -23.62
N GLU A 127 36.83 -34.07 -22.97
CA GLU A 127 36.75 -35.53 -23.01
C GLU A 127 36.55 -36.05 -24.44
N ALA A 128 35.63 -35.45 -25.20
CA ALA A 128 35.39 -35.80 -26.59
C ALA A 128 36.61 -35.54 -27.49
N PHE A 129 37.33 -34.44 -27.25
CA PHE A 129 38.58 -34.15 -27.97
C PHE A 129 39.67 -35.19 -27.66
N ASN A 130 39.87 -35.51 -26.39
CA ASN A 130 40.85 -36.53 -25.98
C ASN A 130 40.50 -37.90 -26.54
N LEU A 131 39.23 -38.30 -26.49
CA LEU A 131 38.78 -39.56 -27.07
C LEU A 131 39.06 -39.62 -28.58
N ARG A 132 38.79 -38.55 -29.33
CA ARG A 132 39.12 -38.48 -30.76
C ARG A 132 40.61 -38.61 -31.01
N LYS A 133 41.44 -37.93 -30.21
CA LYS A 133 42.90 -38.02 -30.27
C LYS A 133 43.36 -39.47 -30.05
N ASP A 134 42.84 -40.14 -29.04
CA ASP A 134 43.23 -41.52 -28.70
C ASP A 134 42.82 -42.51 -29.80
N VAL A 135 41.65 -42.33 -30.41
CA VAL A 135 41.21 -43.12 -31.57
C VAL A 135 42.15 -42.92 -32.77
N GLU A 136 42.57 -41.70 -33.06
CA GLU A 136 43.51 -41.44 -34.16
C GLU A 136 44.91 -42.00 -33.87
N LEU A 137 45.39 -41.90 -32.63
CA LEU A 137 46.64 -42.53 -32.22
C LEU A 137 46.58 -44.05 -32.37
N ALA A 138 45.46 -44.68 -31.98
CA ALA A 138 45.24 -46.12 -32.16
C ALA A 138 45.19 -46.51 -33.65
N ARG A 139 44.58 -45.69 -34.51
CA ARG A 139 44.58 -45.90 -35.98
C ARG A 139 46.00 -45.83 -36.56
N ILE A 140 46.80 -44.86 -36.12
CA ILE A 140 48.20 -44.74 -36.55
C ILE A 140 49.01 -45.95 -36.08
N ALA A 141 48.86 -46.37 -34.81
CA ALA A 141 49.53 -47.54 -34.27
C ALA A 141 49.18 -48.82 -35.05
N LYS A 142 47.90 -49.01 -35.40
CA LYS A 142 47.44 -50.11 -36.24
C LYS A 142 48.12 -50.09 -37.62
N ARG A 143 48.11 -48.96 -38.32
CA ARG A 143 48.75 -48.82 -39.64
C ARG A 143 50.26 -49.11 -39.58
N ASN A 144 50.93 -48.65 -38.53
CA ASN A 144 52.36 -48.93 -38.31
C ASN A 144 52.62 -50.43 -38.10
N ALA A 145 51.77 -51.11 -37.32
CA ALA A 145 51.86 -52.56 -37.12
C ALA A 145 51.61 -53.33 -38.43
N GLU A 146 50.60 -52.93 -39.21
CA GLU A 146 50.33 -53.53 -40.53
C GLU A 146 51.54 -53.39 -41.48
N LEU A 147 52.16 -52.21 -41.53
CA LEU A 147 53.38 -51.99 -42.32
C LEU A 147 54.55 -52.86 -41.86
N GLN A 148 54.71 -53.06 -40.54
CA GLN A 148 55.75 -53.97 -40.02
C GLN A 148 55.49 -55.43 -40.40
N VAL A 149 54.24 -55.89 -40.32
CA VAL A 149 53.85 -57.23 -40.74
C VAL A 149 54.12 -57.42 -42.24
N GLN A 150 53.76 -56.45 -43.08
CA GLN A 150 54.05 -56.48 -44.51
C GLN A 150 55.56 -56.59 -44.79
N ARG A 151 56.37 -55.72 -44.18
CA ARG A 151 57.85 -55.77 -44.32
C ARG A 151 58.44 -57.11 -43.86
N MET A 152 57.95 -57.64 -42.74
CA MET A 152 58.42 -58.92 -42.22
C MET A 152 58.04 -60.07 -43.17
N THR A 153 56.82 -60.06 -43.69
CA THR A 153 56.33 -61.04 -44.66
C THR A 153 57.15 -60.98 -45.95
N GLU A 154 57.45 -59.78 -46.45
CA GLU A 154 58.33 -59.57 -47.61
C GLU A 154 59.76 -60.06 -47.35
N MET A 155 60.32 -59.82 -46.15
CA MET A 155 61.65 -60.30 -45.80
C MET A 155 61.70 -61.82 -45.73
N VAL A 156 60.69 -62.44 -45.10
CA VAL A 156 60.58 -63.91 -45.00
C VAL A 156 60.39 -64.52 -46.39
N SER A 157 59.54 -63.93 -47.24
CA SER A 157 59.31 -64.44 -48.60
C SER A 157 60.57 -64.33 -49.48
N LYS A 158 61.30 -63.20 -49.40
CA LYS A 158 62.61 -63.04 -50.08
C LYS A 158 63.62 -64.07 -49.59
N ARG A 159 63.79 -64.24 -48.28
CA ARG A 159 64.69 -65.25 -47.71
C ARG A 159 64.29 -66.68 -48.10
N ALA A 160 63.00 -66.98 -48.14
CA ALA A 160 62.51 -68.28 -48.57
C ALA A 160 62.78 -68.54 -50.06
N ALA A 161 62.68 -67.52 -50.92
CA ALA A 161 63.02 -67.61 -52.34
C ALA A 161 64.54 -67.76 -52.59
N GLU A 162 65.36 -67.16 -51.73
CA GLU A 162 66.83 -67.25 -51.80
C GLU A 162 67.38 -68.54 -51.17
N SER A 163 66.61 -69.20 -50.30
CA SER A 163 67.02 -70.43 -49.63
C SER A 163 67.18 -71.61 -50.60
N SER A 164 68.26 -72.38 -50.44
CA SER A 164 68.53 -73.57 -51.25
C SER A 164 67.61 -74.75 -50.93
N LEU A 165 66.88 -74.71 -49.81
CA LEU A 165 65.93 -75.75 -49.40
C LEU A 165 64.61 -75.72 -50.18
N THR A 166 64.27 -74.61 -50.84
CA THR A 166 63.07 -74.45 -51.69
C THR A 166 63.39 -74.59 -53.18
N LYS A 167 64.67 -74.71 -53.56
CA LYS A 167 65.09 -75.05 -54.91
C LYS A 167 65.13 -76.56 -55.08
N MET A 168 64.40 -77.08 -56.07
CA MET A 168 64.43 -78.50 -56.42
C MET A 168 65.88 -78.91 -56.71
N PRO A 169 66.41 -79.99 -56.11
CA PRO A 169 67.79 -80.40 -56.35
C PRO A 169 67.98 -80.63 -57.86
N ALA A 170 69.07 -80.08 -58.41
CA ALA A 170 69.36 -80.23 -59.82
C ALA A 170 69.38 -81.71 -60.18
N ALA A 171 68.58 -82.10 -61.20
CA ALA A 171 68.52 -83.47 -61.65
C ALA A 171 69.94 -83.97 -62.00
N PRO A 172 70.32 -85.18 -61.56
CA PRO A 172 71.67 -85.70 -61.79
C PRO A 172 71.96 -85.71 -63.30
N ALA A 173 73.08 -85.10 -63.67
CA ALA A 173 73.45 -84.91 -65.07
C ALA A 173 73.50 -86.27 -65.81
N PRO A 174 72.88 -86.38 -67.00
CA PRO A 174 72.95 -87.61 -67.78
C PRO A 174 74.41 -87.84 -68.20
N GLY A 175 74.97 -88.94 -67.71
CA GLY A 175 76.33 -89.38 -68.03
C GLY A 175 76.50 -89.55 -69.54
N ARG A 176 77.54 -88.91 -70.09
CA ARG A 176 77.92 -89.07 -71.50
C ARG A 176 78.38 -90.51 -71.76
N ARG A 177 77.77 -91.16 -72.75
CA ARG A 177 78.40 -92.19 -73.58
C ARG A 177 78.22 -91.80 -75.03
#